data_AF-A0A520J044-F1
#
_entry.id   AF-A0A520J044-F1
#
_cell.length_a   1.000
_cell.length_b   1.000
_cell.length_c   1.000
_cell.angle_alpha   90.00
_cell.angle_beta   90.00
_cell.angle_gamma   90.00
#
_symmetry.space_group_name_H-M   'P 1'
#
loop_
_entity.id
_entity.type
_entity.pdbx_description
1 polymer ?
#
loop_
_entity_poly.entity_id
_entity_poly.type
_entity_poly.pdbx_seq_one_letter_code
_entity_poly.pdbx_strand_id
1 'polypeptide(L)'
;VVPFSDHGIPCETLADPAELAFAARATSSFPGAFPPFMVGELDRVLQDRAATWPERAAFLKRILPRQYAANAAETAVLIDGSVLNNAPFRPAIEALRERPAQRQIDRRFVYIDPHPRGSFGFGTGGDKSPGFFQTIIGAMSELPRQQPIRDNLEDIADRSRRIERMRTIIAGIRPEVEKQVEGLFGYTLFLDSPTPARLAAWRQRAQDAAAKSSGYAYAAYGHLKLTGVVEAITALLDGVGGEAKPHTSAHVRNRIESAVAAQGFDDPKGGFAGGVGQTTIVFLRTFDLGFRLRRLRLLARRITELEGNHPETELGPIREAVYASLSDYLECKRSDRYAALLPDVSAVDGDAAALLERLGTAMRLRDLDTATDTRLAAAFAGLSREVKRPILLTYLGFPYYDVATLPLLQGEGLDEFDPIKVDRIAPDDATTIRSGGAEATLKGIQFNSFGAFFSRAYRENDYLWGRLHGAERMIDIVLSTLDTDQRLKPGRTAAIKRAAFLAILDEEADRLTAIPGLFETLRREIG
;
A
#
# COMPACT_ATOMS: atom_id res chain seq x y z
N VAL A 1 7.24 4.82 19.85
CA VAL A 1 7.04 4.15 18.55
C VAL A 1 8.33 4.30 17.80
N VAL A 2 8.88 3.20 17.27
CA VAL A 2 10.09 3.27 16.43
C VAL A 2 9.67 3.88 15.09
N PRO A 3 10.24 5.02 14.65
CA PRO A 3 9.93 5.56 13.34
C PRO A 3 10.54 4.64 12.27
N PHE A 4 9.68 3.97 11.52
CA PHE A 4 10.08 3.27 10.29
C PHE A 4 9.82 4.21 9.11
N SER A 5 10.81 4.37 8.23
CA SER A 5 10.59 4.99 6.93
C SER A 5 10.02 3.94 5.98
N ASP A 6 8.87 4.21 5.38
CA ASP A 6 8.18 3.32 4.44
C ASP A 6 8.39 3.72 2.97
N HIS A 7 9.24 4.74 2.74
CA HIS A 7 9.40 5.46 1.46
C HIS A 7 10.09 4.66 0.34
N GLY A 8 10.48 3.40 0.59
CA GLY A 8 10.90 2.47 -0.46
C GLY A 8 12.15 2.88 -1.23
N ILE A 9 13.15 3.44 -0.55
CA ILE A 9 14.41 3.88 -1.16
C ILE A 9 15.20 2.65 -1.66
N PRO A 10 15.70 2.62 -2.92
CA PRO A 10 16.58 1.57 -3.39
C PRO A 10 17.82 1.47 -2.48
N CYS A 11 18.01 0.31 -1.86
CA CYS A 11 19.15 0.01 -1.00
C CYS A 11 19.70 -1.37 -1.33
N GLU A 12 21.03 -1.53 -1.23
CA GLU A 12 21.67 -2.84 -1.41
C GLU A 12 21.35 -3.78 -0.24
N THR A 13 21.19 -3.23 0.96
CA THR A 13 20.80 -3.94 2.19
C THR A 13 19.73 -3.15 2.95
N LEU A 14 18.71 -3.84 3.47
CA LEU A 14 17.60 -3.20 4.19
C LEU A 14 18.04 -2.45 5.45
N ALA A 15 19.02 -3.01 6.19
CA ALA A 15 19.69 -2.45 7.35
C ALA A 15 20.89 -3.35 7.71
N ASP A 16 21.75 -2.90 8.63
CA ASP A 16 22.75 -3.77 9.25
C ASP A 16 22.04 -4.97 9.93
N PRO A 17 22.52 -6.23 9.78
CA PRO A 17 21.93 -7.40 10.41
C PRO A 17 21.72 -7.27 11.93
N ALA A 18 22.57 -6.53 12.63
CA ALA A 18 22.42 -6.25 14.06
C ALA A 18 21.16 -5.41 14.34
N GLU A 19 20.83 -4.43 13.49
CA GLU A 19 19.61 -3.63 13.64
C GLU A 19 18.35 -4.49 13.47
N LEU A 20 18.36 -5.39 12.49
CA LEU A 20 17.24 -6.31 12.24
C LEU A 20 17.09 -7.32 13.39
N ALA A 21 18.21 -7.87 13.88
CA ALA A 21 18.23 -8.77 15.03
C ALA A 21 17.73 -8.05 16.31
N PHE A 22 18.13 -6.81 16.53
CA PHE A 22 17.65 -5.96 17.62
C PHE A 22 16.13 -5.83 17.57
N ALA A 23 15.57 -5.43 16.42
CA ALA A 23 14.13 -5.26 16.27
C ALA A 23 13.36 -6.58 16.47
N ALA A 24 13.84 -7.67 15.86
CA ALA A 24 13.23 -8.99 15.98
C ALA A 24 13.23 -9.51 17.43
N ARG A 25 14.35 -9.38 18.13
CA ARG A 25 14.49 -9.83 19.53
C ARG A 25 13.69 -8.96 20.50
N ALA A 26 13.64 -7.64 20.26
CA ALA A 26 12.83 -6.71 21.05
C ALA A 26 11.34 -7.07 20.92
N THR A 27 10.83 -7.20 19.70
CA THR A 27 9.41 -7.48 19.47
C THR A 27 8.99 -8.90 19.86
N SER A 28 9.92 -9.83 20.08
CA SER A 28 9.63 -11.20 20.55
C SER A 28 9.71 -11.35 22.08
N SER A 29 9.93 -10.27 22.84
CA SER A 29 10.13 -10.30 24.30
C SER A 29 8.80 -10.38 25.06
N PHE A 30 7.99 -11.41 24.78
CA PHE A 30 6.65 -11.56 25.35
C PHE A 30 6.72 -11.92 26.85
N PRO A 31 6.15 -11.09 27.75
CA PRO A 31 6.21 -11.35 29.18
C PRO A 31 5.65 -12.72 29.56
N GLY A 32 6.42 -13.49 30.33
CA GLY A 32 6.08 -14.85 30.76
C GLY A 32 6.54 -15.96 29.81
N ALA A 33 6.81 -15.65 28.54
CA ALA A 33 7.39 -16.61 27.58
C ALA A 33 8.90 -16.35 27.35
N PHE A 34 9.29 -15.09 27.19
CA PHE A 34 10.67 -14.68 26.92
C PHE A 34 11.09 -13.55 27.85
N PRO A 35 12.38 -13.50 28.25
CA PRO A 35 12.89 -12.41 29.07
C PRO A 35 12.88 -11.09 28.28
N PRO A 36 12.70 -9.94 28.96
CA PRO A 36 12.87 -8.62 28.35
C PRO A 36 14.22 -8.49 27.66
N PHE A 37 14.25 -7.77 26.56
CA PHE A 37 15.46 -7.54 25.79
C PHE A 37 16.16 -6.26 26.26
N MET A 38 17.50 -6.29 26.32
CA MET A 38 18.36 -5.15 26.60
C MET A 38 19.46 -5.06 25.54
N VAL A 39 19.93 -3.85 25.24
CA VAL A 39 20.94 -3.62 24.19
C VAL A 39 22.20 -4.48 24.40
N GLY A 40 22.68 -4.55 25.65
CA GLY A 40 23.85 -5.34 26.01
C GLY A 40 23.71 -6.86 25.80
N GLU A 41 22.49 -7.39 25.66
CA GLU A 41 22.28 -8.79 25.24
C GLU A 41 22.81 -9.01 23.81
N LEU A 42 22.44 -8.11 22.89
CA LEU A 42 22.88 -8.20 21.50
C LEU A 42 24.38 -7.96 21.36
N ASP A 43 24.93 -7.00 22.09
CA ASP A 43 26.38 -6.72 22.05
C ASP A 43 27.22 -7.95 22.41
N ARG A 44 26.77 -8.71 23.42
CA ARG A 44 27.44 -9.94 23.84
C ARG A 44 27.38 -11.01 22.74
N VAL A 45 26.22 -11.17 22.10
CA VAL A 45 26.05 -12.11 20.98
C VAL A 45 26.92 -11.72 19.78
N LEU A 46 27.02 -10.43 19.47
CA LEU A 46 27.88 -9.93 18.39
C LEU A 46 29.36 -10.16 18.72
N GLN A 47 29.76 -9.93 19.97
CA GLN A 47 31.11 -10.19 20.45
C GLN A 47 31.47 -11.68 20.35
N ASP A 48 30.59 -12.57 20.79
CA ASP A 48 30.79 -14.04 20.71
C ASP A 48 30.91 -14.52 19.26
N ARG A 49 30.25 -13.83 18.33
CA ARG A 49 30.32 -14.10 16.88
C ARG A 49 31.45 -13.37 16.15
N ALA A 50 32.27 -12.59 16.87
CA ALA A 50 33.27 -11.70 16.30
C ALA A 50 32.71 -10.77 15.20
N ALA A 51 31.45 -10.34 15.36
CA ALA A 51 30.76 -9.44 14.45
C ALA A 51 30.86 -7.99 14.94
N THR A 52 31.12 -7.06 14.02
CA THR A 52 31.16 -5.62 14.32
C THR A 52 29.85 -4.95 13.96
N TRP A 53 29.41 -3.97 14.76
CA TRP A 53 28.26 -3.12 14.45
C TRP A 53 28.65 -1.63 14.50
N PRO A 54 29.24 -1.09 13.42
CA PRO A 54 29.75 0.29 13.39
C PRO A 54 28.67 1.36 13.61
N GLU A 55 27.45 1.12 13.13
CA GLU A 55 26.34 2.08 13.18
C GLU A 55 25.57 2.09 14.51
N ARG A 56 25.97 1.26 15.49
CA ARG A 56 25.28 1.08 16.79
C ARG A 56 24.87 2.38 17.46
N ALA A 57 25.80 3.33 17.61
CA ALA A 57 25.52 4.58 18.31
C ALA A 57 24.49 5.45 17.56
N ALA A 58 24.60 5.52 16.23
CA ALA A 58 23.64 6.24 15.39
C ALA A 58 22.26 5.59 15.43
N PHE A 59 22.21 4.24 15.40
CA PHE A 59 20.99 3.47 15.55
C PHE A 59 20.29 3.75 16.90
N LEU A 60 20.99 3.63 18.02
CA LEU A 60 20.38 3.85 19.34
C LEU A 60 19.90 5.29 19.51
N LYS A 61 20.63 6.27 18.98
CA LYS A 61 20.19 7.67 18.96
C LYS A 61 18.89 7.86 18.16
N ARG A 62 18.74 7.15 17.05
CA ARG A 62 17.56 7.20 16.17
C ARG A 62 16.35 6.50 16.79
N ILE A 63 16.54 5.32 17.37
CA ILE A 63 15.46 4.43 17.80
C ILE A 63 15.03 4.71 19.25
N LEU A 64 15.96 5.17 20.09
CA LEU A 64 15.74 5.50 21.51
C LEU A 64 16.20 6.94 21.82
N PRO A 65 15.69 7.98 21.12
CA PRO A 65 16.26 9.32 21.17
C PRO A 65 16.26 9.94 22.57
N ARG A 66 15.20 9.69 23.36
CA ARG A 66 15.08 10.20 24.74
C ARG A 66 16.07 9.51 25.68
N GLN A 67 16.20 8.19 25.58
CA GLN A 67 17.11 7.40 26.41
C GLN A 67 18.56 7.67 26.02
N TYR A 68 18.85 7.83 24.73
CA TYR A 68 20.17 8.20 24.25
C TYR A 68 20.59 9.59 24.76
N ALA A 69 19.71 10.59 24.68
CA ALA A 69 19.97 11.92 25.22
C ALA A 69 20.20 11.92 26.75
N ALA A 70 19.60 10.96 27.46
CA ALA A 70 19.76 10.78 28.90
C ALA A 70 20.93 9.84 29.30
N ASN A 71 21.75 9.37 28.34
CA ASN A 71 22.79 8.34 28.56
C ASN A 71 22.25 7.04 29.21
N ALA A 72 20.99 6.71 28.96
CA ALA A 72 20.28 5.57 29.54
C ALA A 72 19.89 4.50 28.49
N ALA A 73 20.40 4.61 27.25
CA ALA A 73 20.08 3.66 26.18
C ALA A 73 20.51 2.22 26.51
N GLU A 74 21.66 2.05 27.17
CA GLU A 74 22.20 0.74 27.57
C GLU A 74 21.31 0.02 28.59
N THR A 75 20.61 0.79 29.42
CA THR A 75 19.71 0.29 30.46
C THR A 75 18.26 0.21 30.02
N ALA A 76 17.95 0.54 28.76
CA ALA A 76 16.60 0.49 28.24
C ALA A 76 16.12 -0.97 28.18
N VAL A 77 15.00 -1.24 28.86
CA VAL A 77 14.35 -2.55 28.85
C VAL A 77 13.25 -2.54 27.80
N LEU A 78 13.33 -3.46 26.84
CA LEU A 78 12.40 -3.60 25.74
C LEU A 78 11.55 -4.86 25.94
N ILE A 79 10.24 -4.71 25.79
CA ILE A 79 9.24 -5.78 25.87
C ILE A 79 8.42 -5.82 24.58
N ASP A 80 7.74 -6.95 24.35
CA ASP A 80 6.88 -7.16 23.20
C ASP A 80 5.81 -6.07 23.05
N GLY A 81 5.57 -5.63 21.81
CA GLY A 81 4.58 -4.60 21.48
C GLY A 81 3.13 -5.00 21.78
N SER A 82 2.83 -6.31 21.82
CA SER A 82 1.50 -6.87 22.11
C SER A 82 1.01 -6.58 23.54
N VAL A 83 1.92 -6.26 24.46
CA VAL A 83 1.61 -5.80 25.83
C VAL A 83 0.91 -4.43 25.83
N LEU A 84 1.24 -3.58 24.87
CA LEU A 84 0.66 -2.23 24.73
C LEU A 84 -0.37 -2.14 23.60
N ASN A 85 -0.27 -2.99 22.58
CA ASN A 85 -1.16 -3.00 21.43
C ASN A 85 -1.24 -4.40 20.80
N ASN A 86 -2.20 -5.22 21.24
CA ASN A 86 -2.41 -6.60 20.75
C ASN A 86 -3.11 -6.69 19.38
N ALA A 87 -3.17 -5.60 18.60
CA ALA A 87 -3.79 -5.58 17.28
C ALA A 87 -3.05 -4.61 16.32
N PRO A 88 -1.91 -5.02 15.74
CA PRO A 88 -1.13 -4.20 14.80
C PRO A 88 -1.79 -4.04 13.42
N PHE A 89 -3.04 -4.47 13.25
CA PHE A 89 -3.80 -4.36 12.01
C PHE A 89 -4.02 -2.90 11.60
N ARG A 90 -4.43 -2.04 12.54
CA ARG A 90 -4.70 -0.62 12.25
C ARG A 90 -3.44 0.12 11.79
N PRO A 91 -2.29 0.05 12.49
CA PRO A 91 -1.03 0.61 11.97
C PRO A 91 -0.63 0.06 10.58
N ALA A 92 -0.82 -1.24 10.34
CA ALA A 92 -0.54 -1.83 9.03
C ALA A 92 -1.49 -1.30 7.92
N ILE A 93 -2.78 -1.10 8.24
CA ILE A 93 -3.77 -0.52 7.34
C ILE A 93 -3.50 0.96 7.06
N GLU A 94 -3.11 1.72 8.09
CA GLU A 94 -2.70 3.12 7.94
C GLU A 94 -1.47 3.23 7.04
N ALA A 95 -0.46 2.37 7.22
CA ALA A 95 0.71 2.31 6.34
C ALA A 95 0.36 1.98 4.87
N LEU A 96 -0.73 1.23 4.62
CA LEU A 96 -1.20 0.98 3.25
C LEU A 96 -1.72 2.24 2.56
N ARG A 97 -2.22 3.24 3.31
CA ARG A 97 -2.65 4.53 2.73
C ARG A 97 -1.46 5.34 2.24
N GLU A 98 -0.35 5.28 2.97
CA GLU A 98 0.88 6.03 2.68
C GLU A 98 1.84 5.33 1.72
N ARG A 99 1.58 4.05 1.38
CA ARG A 99 2.32 3.32 0.34
C ARG A 99 1.61 3.39 -1.00
N PRO A 100 1.96 4.30 -1.91
CA PRO A 100 1.52 4.28 -3.30
C PRO A 100 2.33 3.28 -4.14
N ALA A 101 1.66 2.59 -5.08
CA ALA A 101 2.32 1.64 -5.97
C ALA A 101 3.13 2.35 -7.06
N GLN A 102 4.44 2.05 -7.15
CA GLN A 102 5.32 2.51 -8.25
C GLN A 102 5.40 1.50 -9.40
N ARG A 103 4.74 0.35 -9.28
CA ARG A 103 4.65 -0.72 -10.27
C ARG A 103 3.36 -1.49 -10.06
N GLN A 104 3.07 -2.41 -10.98
CA GLN A 104 1.97 -3.34 -10.80
C GLN A 104 2.21 -4.20 -9.56
N ILE A 105 1.20 -4.31 -8.70
CA ILE A 105 1.27 -5.04 -7.45
C ILE A 105 -0.05 -5.77 -7.18
N ASP A 106 0.03 -6.89 -6.49
CA ASP A 106 -1.12 -7.56 -5.87
C ASP A 106 -1.02 -7.35 -4.36
N ARG A 107 -1.90 -6.52 -3.80
CA ARG A 107 -1.87 -6.18 -2.37
C ARG A 107 -2.62 -7.20 -1.55
N ARG A 108 -1.91 -7.79 -0.59
CA ARG A 108 -2.45 -8.80 0.32
C ARG A 108 -2.15 -8.43 1.76
N PHE A 109 -3.18 -8.48 2.58
CA PHE A 109 -3.05 -8.49 4.02
C PHE A 109 -2.98 -9.95 4.47
N VAL A 110 -1.81 -10.40 4.90
CA VAL A 110 -1.58 -11.78 5.34
C VAL A 110 -1.50 -11.81 6.85
N TYR A 111 -2.31 -12.64 7.51
CA TYR A 111 -2.25 -12.84 8.96
C TYR A 111 -2.07 -14.30 9.35
N ILE A 112 -1.52 -14.52 10.54
CA ILE A 112 -1.27 -15.85 11.10
C ILE A 112 -2.36 -16.16 12.12
N ASP A 113 -3.01 -17.32 11.97
CA ASP A 113 -4.04 -17.81 12.89
C ASP A 113 -3.59 -19.14 13.53
N PRO A 114 -3.10 -19.10 14.79
CA PRO A 114 -2.60 -20.28 15.48
C PRO A 114 -3.70 -21.13 16.15
N HIS A 115 -4.94 -20.64 16.24
CA HIS A 115 -6.03 -21.30 16.97
C HIS A 115 -7.34 -21.28 16.20
N PRO A 116 -7.51 -22.15 15.20
CA PRO A 116 -8.82 -22.37 14.61
C PRO A 116 -9.65 -23.22 15.58
N ARG A 117 -10.26 -22.60 16.60
CA ARG A 117 -11.39 -23.21 17.28
C ARG A 117 -12.65 -22.86 16.51
N GLY A 118 -13.18 -23.85 15.81
CA GLY A 118 -14.49 -23.77 15.15
C GLY A 118 -14.40 -23.92 13.64
N SER A 119 -14.48 -25.16 13.16
CA SER A 119 -14.98 -25.39 11.81
C SER A 119 -16.46 -24.97 11.80
N PHE A 120 -16.78 -23.76 11.35
CA PHE A 120 -18.14 -23.49 10.88
C PHE A 120 -18.33 -24.31 9.61
N GLY A 121 -19.01 -25.45 9.73
CA GLY A 121 -19.46 -26.22 8.59
C GLY A 121 -20.41 -25.37 7.75
N PHE A 122 -19.96 -24.94 6.57
CA PHE A 122 -20.89 -24.48 5.55
C PHE A 122 -21.60 -25.71 4.98
N GLY A 123 -22.88 -25.85 5.32
CA GLY A 123 -23.76 -26.83 4.71
C GLY A 123 -23.75 -26.67 3.19
N THR A 124 -23.68 -27.81 2.51
CA THR A 124 -23.91 -27.92 1.06
C THR A 124 -25.34 -27.47 0.75
N GLY A 125 -25.50 -26.23 0.26
CA GLY A 125 -26.79 -25.71 -0.14
C GLY A 125 -26.69 -24.40 -0.91
N GLY A 126 -26.80 -24.50 -2.24
CA GLY A 126 -27.44 -23.48 -3.09
C GLY A 126 -26.84 -22.07 -3.15
N ASP A 127 -25.98 -21.86 -4.14
CA ASP A 127 -25.90 -20.64 -4.97
C ASP A 127 -25.90 -19.28 -4.24
N LYS A 128 -24.82 -19.04 -3.50
CA LYS A 128 -24.06 -17.78 -3.36
C LYS A 128 -22.97 -18.06 -2.34
N SER A 129 -21.76 -18.38 -2.79
CA SER A 129 -20.63 -18.54 -1.87
C SER A 129 -20.45 -17.25 -1.07
N PRO A 130 -20.53 -17.27 0.27
CA PRO A 130 -20.25 -16.09 1.07
C PRO A 130 -18.83 -15.60 0.72
N GLY A 131 -18.66 -14.29 0.53
CA GLY A 131 -17.35 -13.72 0.21
C GLY A 131 -16.32 -14.10 1.29
N PHE A 132 -15.06 -14.30 0.90
CA PHE A 132 -13.98 -14.76 1.79
C PHE A 132 -13.86 -13.94 3.10
N PHE A 133 -14.08 -12.62 3.05
CA PHE A 133 -14.16 -11.77 4.24
C PHE A 133 -15.29 -12.17 5.19
N GLN A 134 -16.47 -12.51 4.67
CA GLN A 134 -17.62 -12.95 5.48
C GLN A 134 -17.32 -14.30 6.14
N THR A 135 -16.61 -15.20 5.45
CA THR A 135 -16.14 -16.46 6.01
C THR A 135 -15.15 -16.24 7.16
N ILE A 136 -14.19 -15.33 7.01
CA ILE A 136 -13.22 -15.00 8.06
C ILE A 136 -13.88 -14.27 9.23
N ILE A 137 -14.65 -13.21 8.97
CA ILE A 137 -15.36 -12.43 9.99
C ILE A 137 -16.28 -13.35 10.81
N GLY A 138 -16.98 -14.27 10.14
CA GLY A 138 -17.80 -15.29 10.77
C GLY A 138 -16.99 -16.19 11.72
N ALA A 139 -15.83 -16.70 11.25
CA ALA A 139 -14.96 -17.55 12.07
C ALA A 139 -14.37 -16.83 13.30
N MET A 140 -14.19 -15.51 13.26
CA MET A 140 -13.61 -14.70 14.35
C MET A 140 -14.65 -14.17 15.35
N SER A 141 -15.94 -14.46 15.17
CA SER A 141 -17.03 -13.80 15.90
C SER A 141 -17.27 -14.26 17.34
N GLU A 142 -16.55 -15.27 17.84
CA GLU A 142 -16.86 -15.91 19.14
C GLU A 142 -15.98 -15.46 20.33
N LEU A 143 -14.93 -14.65 20.14
CA LEU A 143 -13.96 -14.31 21.21
C LEU A 143 -13.75 -12.80 21.41
N PRO A 144 -13.97 -12.25 22.64
CA PRO A 144 -13.80 -10.81 22.94
C PRO A 144 -12.40 -10.25 22.63
N ARG A 145 -11.37 -11.09 22.66
CA ARG A 145 -9.97 -10.68 22.38
C ARG A 145 -9.68 -10.45 20.90
N GLN A 146 -10.54 -10.90 19.99
CA GLN A 146 -10.35 -10.81 18.53
C GLN A 146 -11.21 -9.72 17.87
N GLN A 147 -12.09 -9.07 18.64
CA GLN A 147 -12.98 -8.00 18.16
C GLN A 147 -12.23 -6.86 17.42
N PRO A 148 -11.07 -6.36 17.90
CA PRO A 148 -10.31 -5.35 17.16
C PRO A 148 -9.81 -5.84 15.79
N ILE A 149 -9.51 -7.14 15.66
CA ILE A 149 -9.05 -7.71 14.38
C ILE A 149 -10.21 -7.77 13.39
N ARG A 150 -11.38 -8.20 13.86
CA ARG A 150 -12.61 -8.23 13.08
C ARG A 150 -12.97 -6.84 12.55
N ASP A 151 -12.98 -5.82 13.41
CA ASP A 151 -13.30 -4.45 13.02
C ASP A 151 -12.36 -3.95 11.91
N ASN A 152 -11.05 -4.23 12.03
CA ASN A 152 -10.06 -3.87 11.01
C ASN A 152 -10.25 -4.65 9.68
N LEU A 153 -10.68 -5.92 9.74
CA LEU A 153 -10.99 -6.70 8.54
C LEU A 153 -12.29 -6.22 7.86
N GLU A 154 -13.27 -5.79 8.65
CA GLU A 154 -14.48 -5.13 8.15
C GLU A 154 -14.12 -3.80 7.44
N ASP A 155 -13.24 -2.98 8.00
CA ASP A 155 -12.74 -1.76 7.35
C ASP A 155 -12.07 -2.04 6.00
N ILE A 156 -11.23 -3.08 5.93
CA ILE A 156 -10.60 -3.50 4.67
C ILE A 156 -11.66 -3.99 3.66
N ALA A 157 -12.62 -4.80 4.12
CA ALA A 157 -13.69 -5.32 3.27
C ALA A 157 -14.54 -4.20 2.69
N ASP A 158 -14.89 -3.20 3.50
CA ASP A 158 -15.70 -2.04 3.11
C ASP A 158 -14.99 -1.19 2.07
N ARG A 159 -13.69 -0.95 2.29
CA ARG A 159 -12.81 -0.29 1.32
C ARG A 159 -12.74 -1.06 0.01
N SER A 160 -12.52 -2.38 0.05
CA SER A 160 -12.46 -3.22 -1.15
C SER A 160 -13.80 -3.23 -1.90
N ARG A 161 -14.95 -3.31 -1.19
CA ARG A 161 -16.28 -3.19 -1.80
C ARG A 161 -16.49 -1.84 -2.48
N ARG A 162 -16.00 -0.75 -1.88
CA ARG A 162 -16.07 0.60 -2.45
C ARG A 162 -15.22 0.71 -3.72
N ILE A 163 -14.00 0.20 -3.69
CA ILE A 163 -13.12 0.15 -4.86
C ILE A 163 -13.82 -0.58 -6.00
N GLU A 164 -14.36 -1.78 -5.76
CA GLU A 164 -15.07 -2.55 -6.80
C GLU A 164 -16.31 -1.83 -7.34
N ARG A 165 -17.08 -1.13 -6.49
CA ARG A 165 -18.16 -0.26 -7.00
C ARG A 165 -17.63 0.83 -7.94
N MET A 166 -16.51 1.47 -7.62
CA MET A 166 -15.91 2.49 -8.49
C MET A 166 -15.41 1.89 -9.79
N ARG A 167 -14.86 0.67 -9.74
CA ARG A 167 -14.44 -0.09 -10.93
C ARG A 167 -15.62 -0.29 -11.89
N THR A 168 -16.77 -0.72 -11.37
CA THR A 168 -18.00 -0.89 -12.15
C THR A 168 -18.51 0.42 -12.75
N ILE A 169 -18.49 1.52 -11.99
CA ILE A 169 -18.91 2.83 -12.51
C ILE A 169 -17.99 3.30 -13.65
N ILE A 170 -16.67 3.23 -13.47
CA ILE A 170 -15.69 3.61 -14.50
C ILE A 170 -15.90 2.79 -15.77
N ALA A 171 -16.11 1.47 -15.64
CA ALA A 171 -16.39 0.60 -16.79
C ALA A 171 -17.71 0.99 -17.47
N GLY A 172 -18.76 1.29 -16.69
CA GLY A 172 -20.07 1.67 -17.21
C GLY A 172 -20.09 3.01 -17.96
N ILE A 173 -19.34 4.02 -17.51
CA ILE A 173 -19.31 5.34 -18.17
C ILE A 173 -18.30 5.40 -19.34
N ARG A 174 -17.41 4.41 -19.46
CA ARG A 174 -16.32 4.42 -20.45
C ARG A 174 -16.80 4.62 -21.89
N PRO A 175 -17.82 3.91 -22.42
CA PRO A 175 -18.25 4.12 -23.80
C PRO A 175 -18.68 5.56 -24.11
N GLU A 176 -19.36 6.22 -23.17
CA GLU A 176 -19.77 7.61 -23.34
C GLU A 176 -18.58 8.56 -23.27
N VAL A 177 -17.64 8.35 -22.34
CA VAL A 177 -16.41 9.14 -22.27
C VAL A 177 -15.58 9.02 -23.55
N GLU A 178 -15.40 7.80 -24.06
CA GLU A 178 -14.68 7.56 -25.32
C GLU A 178 -15.36 8.30 -26.48
N LYS A 179 -16.69 8.26 -26.57
CA LYS A 179 -17.46 9.01 -27.58
C LYS A 179 -17.27 10.53 -27.47
N GLN A 180 -17.23 11.09 -26.25
CA GLN A 180 -16.97 12.52 -26.04
C GLN A 180 -15.56 12.90 -26.52
N VAL A 181 -14.54 12.09 -26.22
CA VAL A 181 -13.16 12.31 -26.67
C VAL A 181 -13.06 12.21 -28.20
N GLU A 182 -13.67 11.20 -28.80
CA GLU A 182 -13.70 11.02 -30.26
C GLU A 182 -14.42 12.17 -30.97
N GLY A 183 -15.53 12.65 -30.43
CA GLY A 183 -16.24 13.83 -30.95
C GLY A 183 -15.40 15.10 -30.86
N LEU A 184 -14.59 15.24 -29.81
CA LEU A 184 -13.75 16.43 -29.59
C LEU A 184 -12.54 16.49 -30.52
N PHE A 185 -11.88 15.36 -30.76
CA PHE A 185 -10.61 15.31 -31.50
C PHE A 185 -10.71 14.70 -32.90
N GLY A 186 -11.85 14.08 -33.22
CA GLY A 186 -12.07 13.36 -34.47
C GLY A 186 -11.35 12.01 -34.53
N TYR A 187 -11.75 11.17 -35.48
CA TYR A 187 -11.16 9.84 -35.70
C TYR A 187 -9.71 9.85 -36.19
N THR A 188 -9.22 10.99 -36.69
CA THR A 188 -7.85 11.17 -37.18
C THR A 188 -6.82 11.30 -36.06
N LEU A 189 -7.27 11.49 -34.81
CA LEU A 189 -6.42 11.54 -33.61
C LEU A 189 -5.45 10.34 -33.52
N PHE A 190 -5.88 9.18 -34.03
CA PHE A 190 -5.16 7.90 -33.91
C PHE A 190 -4.31 7.53 -35.14
N LEU A 191 -4.22 8.42 -36.14
CA LEU A 191 -3.44 8.15 -37.36
C LEU A 191 -1.94 8.39 -37.15
N ASP A 192 -1.58 9.30 -36.23
CA ASP A 192 -0.19 9.62 -35.89
C ASP A 192 0.09 9.50 -34.40
N SER A 193 1.36 9.36 -34.05
CA SER A 193 1.82 9.44 -32.67
C SER A 193 1.87 10.90 -32.19
N PRO A 194 1.40 11.20 -30.97
CA PRO A 194 1.39 12.56 -30.47
C PRO A 194 2.79 13.06 -30.10
N THR A 195 3.05 14.33 -30.34
CA THR A 195 4.22 15.03 -29.77
C THR A 195 3.91 15.54 -28.36
N PRO A 196 4.91 15.88 -27.54
CA PRO A 196 4.68 16.42 -26.19
C PRO A 196 3.79 17.67 -26.21
N ALA A 197 4.03 18.59 -27.15
CA ALA A 197 3.20 19.78 -27.33
C ALA A 197 1.75 19.45 -27.71
N ARG A 198 1.53 18.44 -28.57
CA ARG A 198 0.18 17.97 -28.91
C ARG A 198 -0.53 17.36 -27.71
N LEU A 199 0.16 16.53 -26.91
CA LEU A 199 -0.41 15.97 -25.68
C LEU A 199 -0.85 17.08 -24.71
N ALA A 200 0.02 18.06 -24.45
CA ALA A 200 -0.31 19.19 -23.58
C ALA A 200 -1.56 19.95 -24.07
N ALA A 201 -1.62 20.27 -25.37
CA ALA A 201 -2.76 20.95 -25.97
C ALA A 201 -4.06 20.12 -25.90
N TRP A 202 -3.98 18.82 -26.18
CA TRP A 202 -5.14 17.93 -26.10
C TRP A 202 -5.65 17.79 -24.67
N ARG A 203 -4.76 17.66 -23.68
CA ARG A 203 -5.17 17.62 -22.27
C ARG A 203 -5.93 18.87 -21.85
N GLN A 204 -5.46 20.05 -22.24
CA GLN A 204 -6.17 21.30 -21.92
C GLN A 204 -7.56 21.31 -22.57
N ARG A 205 -7.62 20.98 -23.87
CA ARG A 205 -8.89 20.94 -24.60
C ARG A 205 -9.88 19.93 -24.01
N ALA A 206 -9.42 18.76 -23.58
CA ALA A 206 -10.26 17.74 -22.94
C ALA A 206 -10.76 18.18 -21.56
N GLN A 207 -9.92 18.86 -20.76
CA GLN A 207 -10.32 19.43 -19.48
C GLN A 207 -11.43 20.48 -19.65
N ASP A 208 -11.26 21.39 -20.62
CA ASP A 208 -12.25 22.44 -20.92
C ASP A 208 -13.56 21.86 -21.43
N ALA A 209 -13.50 20.81 -22.24
CA ALA A 209 -14.68 20.13 -22.76
C ALA A 209 -15.42 19.37 -21.66
N ALA A 210 -14.72 18.66 -20.78
CA ALA A 210 -15.31 18.03 -19.61
C ALA A 210 -16.04 19.06 -18.74
N ALA A 211 -15.39 20.19 -18.45
CA ALA A 211 -15.99 21.28 -17.68
C ALA A 211 -17.33 21.77 -18.25
N LYS A 212 -17.37 22.02 -19.57
CA LYS A 212 -18.58 22.47 -20.27
C LYS A 212 -19.68 21.41 -20.30
N SER A 213 -19.31 20.13 -20.44
CA SER A 213 -20.26 19.03 -20.58
C SER A 213 -20.91 18.59 -19.26
N SER A 214 -20.28 18.87 -18.11
CA SER A 214 -20.73 18.39 -16.80
C SER A 214 -21.78 19.28 -16.13
N GLY A 215 -22.14 20.41 -16.73
CA GLY A 215 -23.19 21.31 -16.22
C GLY A 215 -22.95 21.73 -14.76
N TYR A 216 -24.02 21.76 -13.95
CA TYR A 216 -23.95 22.16 -12.54
C TYR A 216 -23.08 21.23 -11.68
N ALA A 217 -22.93 19.96 -12.06
CA ALA A 217 -22.11 19.00 -11.30
C ALA A 217 -20.63 19.38 -11.31
N TYR A 218 -20.18 20.13 -12.32
CA TYR A 218 -18.80 20.63 -12.39
C TYR A 218 -18.48 21.58 -11.23
N ALA A 219 -19.47 22.33 -10.74
CA ALA A 219 -19.25 23.25 -9.64
C ALA A 219 -18.97 22.54 -8.32
N ALA A 220 -19.78 21.54 -7.99
CA ALA A 220 -19.55 20.68 -6.84
C ALA A 220 -18.19 19.95 -6.94
N TYR A 221 -17.86 19.44 -8.13
CA TYR A 221 -16.54 18.83 -8.40
C TYR A 221 -15.38 19.80 -8.16
N GLY A 222 -15.50 21.03 -8.65
CA GLY A 222 -14.48 22.07 -8.49
C GLY A 222 -14.22 22.43 -7.02
N HIS A 223 -15.27 22.62 -6.24
CA HIS A 223 -15.16 22.87 -4.80
C HIS A 223 -14.50 21.69 -4.08
N LEU A 224 -14.94 20.47 -4.34
CA LEU A 224 -14.35 19.26 -3.74
C LEU A 224 -12.86 19.13 -4.06
N LYS A 225 -12.48 19.43 -5.30
CA LYS A 225 -11.09 19.42 -5.75
C LYS A 225 -10.24 20.46 -5.01
N LEU A 226 -10.76 21.69 -4.85
CA LEU A 226 -10.08 22.75 -4.12
C LEU A 226 -9.86 22.37 -2.65
N THR A 227 -10.92 21.92 -1.96
CA THR A 227 -10.85 21.47 -0.56
C THR A 227 -9.84 20.35 -0.40
N GLY A 228 -9.88 19.32 -1.27
CA GLY A 228 -8.94 18.21 -1.21
C GLY A 228 -7.47 18.62 -1.44
N VAL A 229 -7.22 19.63 -2.27
CA VAL A 229 -5.86 20.17 -2.48
C VAL A 229 -5.38 20.92 -1.23
N VAL A 230 -6.25 21.73 -0.60
CA VAL A 230 -5.93 22.42 0.65
C VAL A 230 -5.63 21.44 1.79
N GLU A 231 -6.44 20.38 1.91
CA GLU A 231 -6.21 19.30 2.88
C GLU A 231 -4.87 18.59 2.63
N ALA A 232 -4.55 18.28 1.37
CA ALA A 232 -3.30 17.63 1.01
C ALA A 232 -2.06 18.51 1.31
N ILE A 233 -2.13 19.81 1.00
CA ILE A 233 -1.06 20.77 1.34
C ILE A 233 -0.89 20.84 2.86
N THR A 234 -2.00 20.93 3.60
CA THR A 234 -1.97 20.99 5.07
C THR A 234 -1.30 19.74 5.65
N ALA A 235 -1.72 18.56 5.23
CA ALA A 235 -1.15 17.29 5.69
C ALA A 235 0.36 17.19 5.35
N LEU A 236 0.76 17.66 4.17
CA LEU A 236 2.16 17.68 3.76
C LEU A 236 3.01 18.59 4.65
N LEU A 237 2.54 19.81 4.91
CA LEU A 237 3.25 20.80 5.74
C LEU A 237 3.25 20.42 7.22
N ASP A 238 2.18 19.82 7.73
CA ASP A 238 2.14 19.22 9.06
C ASP A 238 3.22 18.12 9.18
N GLY A 239 3.35 17.27 8.15
CA GLY A 239 4.40 16.25 8.07
C GLY A 239 5.83 16.82 8.03
N VAL A 240 6.03 18.04 7.55
CA VAL A 240 7.33 18.74 7.59
C VAL A 240 7.68 19.17 9.01
N GLY A 241 6.67 19.57 9.80
CA GLY A 241 6.82 19.99 11.20
C GLY A 241 7.22 18.87 12.17
N GLY A 242 7.23 17.61 11.72
CA GLY A 242 7.42 16.41 12.55
C GLY A 242 6.15 16.03 13.33
N GLU A 243 6.26 15.11 14.31
CA GLU A 243 5.18 14.84 15.29
C GLU A 243 4.95 16.10 16.17
N ALA A 244 4.32 17.13 15.60
CA ALA A 244 4.00 18.36 16.28
C ALA A 244 2.67 18.25 17.03
N LYS A 245 2.61 18.91 18.18
CA LYS A 245 1.50 18.90 19.14
C LYS A 245 0.14 19.17 18.44
N PRO A 246 -0.96 18.52 18.85
CA PRO A 246 -2.29 18.62 18.20
C PRO A 246 -2.83 20.04 17.94
N HIS A 247 -2.32 21.06 18.65
CA HIS A 247 -2.73 22.44 18.51
C HIS A 247 -2.09 23.20 17.33
N THR A 248 -1.01 22.68 16.70
CA THR A 248 -0.32 23.35 15.59
C THR A 248 -0.99 23.10 14.23
N SER A 249 -1.57 21.92 14.01
CA SER A 249 -2.17 21.50 12.72
C SER A 249 -3.42 22.30 12.34
N ALA A 250 -4.34 22.54 13.29
CA ALA A 250 -5.52 23.36 13.05
C ALA A 250 -5.17 24.83 12.73
N HIS A 251 -4.07 25.34 13.30
CA HIS A 251 -3.59 26.69 13.01
C HIS A 251 -3.09 26.79 11.57
N VAL A 252 -2.18 25.91 11.15
CA VAL A 252 -1.63 25.87 9.79
C VAL A 252 -2.75 25.72 8.75
N ARG A 253 -3.72 24.83 9.00
CA ARG A 253 -4.90 24.67 8.14
C ARG A 253 -5.66 25.98 7.93
N ASN A 254 -6.07 26.62 9.03
CA ASN A 254 -6.86 27.85 8.98
C ASN A 254 -6.13 28.98 8.23
N ARG A 255 -4.79 29.03 8.32
CA ARG A 255 -3.98 30.02 7.59
C ARG A 255 -3.91 29.74 6.11
N ILE A 256 -3.74 28.47 5.72
CA ILE A 256 -3.78 28.06 4.31
C ILE A 256 -5.15 28.36 3.71
N GLU A 257 -6.24 27.97 4.39
CA GLU A 257 -7.61 28.26 3.97
C GLU A 257 -7.83 29.77 3.82
N SER A 258 -7.38 30.58 4.79
CA SER A 258 -7.49 32.05 4.72
C SER A 258 -6.70 32.64 3.55
N ALA A 259 -5.48 32.16 3.29
CA ALA A 259 -4.63 32.62 2.19
C ALA A 259 -5.22 32.25 0.82
N VAL A 260 -5.86 31.08 0.72
CA VAL A 260 -6.59 30.67 -0.48
C VAL A 260 -7.85 31.51 -0.65
N ALA A 261 -8.67 31.70 0.40
CA ALA A 261 -9.87 32.53 0.36
C ALA A 261 -9.55 33.98 -0.07
N ALA A 262 -8.47 34.57 0.48
CA ALA A 262 -8.03 35.93 0.17
C ALA A 262 -7.68 36.17 -1.31
N GLN A 263 -7.38 35.12 -2.07
CA GLN A 263 -7.13 35.19 -3.52
C GLN A 263 -8.43 35.17 -4.36
N GLY A 264 -9.61 35.25 -3.72
CA GLY A 264 -10.91 35.38 -4.39
C GLY A 264 -11.61 34.04 -4.68
N PHE A 265 -11.25 32.98 -3.96
CA PHE A 265 -11.76 31.63 -4.19
C PHE A 265 -13.18 31.39 -3.61
N ASP A 266 -13.63 32.24 -2.68
CA ASP A 266 -14.95 32.19 -2.04
C ASP A 266 -16.01 33.10 -2.70
N ASP A 267 -15.69 33.79 -3.82
CA ASP A 267 -16.64 34.68 -4.48
C ASP A 267 -17.76 33.87 -5.19
N PRO A 268 -19.05 34.00 -4.77
CA PRO A 268 -20.17 33.33 -5.43
C PRO A 268 -20.37 33.75 -6.90
N LYS A 269 -19.85 34.93 -7.29
CA LYS A 269 -19.91 35.45 -8.67
C LYS A 269 -18.72 34.99 -9.54
N GLY A 270 -17.65 34.49 -8.92
CA GLY A 270 -16.52 33.79 -9.53
C GLY A 270 -16.64 32.26 -9.44
N GLY A 271 -17.83 31.77 -9.06
CA GLY A 271 -18.08 30.35 -8.85
C GLY A 271 -17.97 29.52 -10.14
N PHE A 272 -17.66 28.24 -9.94
CA PHE A 272 -17.59 27.21 -10.98
C PHE A 272 -18.87 27.07 -11.85
N ALA A 273 -19.97 27.74 -11.50
CA ALA A 273 -21.20 27.83 -12.28
C ALA A 273 -21.05 28.67 -13.58
N GLY A 274 -20.00 29.49 -13.72
CA GLY A 274 -19.68 30.27 -14.93
C GLY A 274 -18.36 29.89 -15.61
N GLY A 275 -17.72 28.82 -15.15
CA GLY A 275 -16.33 28.44 -15.48
C GLY A 275 -15.39 28.59 -14.28
N VAL A 276 -14.24 27.91 -14.32
CA VAL A 276 -13.22 28.05 -13.27
C VAL A 276 -12.50 29.39 -13.46
N GLY A 277 -12.49 30.25 -12.44
CA GLY A 277 -11.69 31.48 -12.47
C GLY A 277 -10.20 31.20 -12.75
N GLN A 278 -9.54 32.10 -13.48
CA GLN A 278 -8.14 31.90 -13.90
C GLN A 278 -7.19 31.67 -12.70
N THR A 279 -7.44 32.32 -11.58
CA THR A 279 -6.69 32.14 -10.32
C THR A 279 -6.81 30.70 -9.81
N THR A 280 -8.02 30.13 -9.81
CA THR A 280 -8.26 28.75 -9.41
C THR A 280 -7.61 27.74 -10.35
N ILE A 281 -7.61 28.00 -11.66
CA ILE A 281 -6.88 27.18 -12.63
C ILE A 281 -5.39 27.19 -12.32
N VAL A 282 -4.80 28.36 -12.05
CA VAL A 282 -3.38 28.48 -11.71
C VAL A 282 -3.06 27.73 -10.42
N PHE A 283 -3.86 27.90 -9.38
CA PHE A 283 -3.68 27.19 -8.10
C PHE A 283 -3.73 25.68 -8.26
N LEU A 284 -4.76 25.13 -8.91
CA LEU A 284 -4.86 23.68 -9.16
C LEU A 284 -3.71 23.16 -10.04
N ARG A 285 -3.28 23.94 -11.04
CA ARG A 285 -2.10 23.59 -11.84
C ARG A 285 -0.82 23.59 -11.01
N THR A 286 -0.72 24.40 -9.96
CA THR A 286 0.46 24.45 -9.08
C THR A 286 0.45 23.31 -8.06
N PHE A 287 -0.69 23.00 -7.45
CA PHE A 287 -0.74 22.15 -6.25
C PHE A 287 -1.49 20.82 -6.39
N ASP A 288 -2.30 20.63 -7.43
CA ASP A 288 -3.16 19.45 -7.51
C ASP A 288 -2.42 18.18 -7.94
N LEU A 289 -1.69 17.62 -6.99
CA LEU A 289 -0.97 16.37 -7.13
C LEU A 289 -1.93 15.17 -7.29
N GLY A 290 -3.05 15.17 -6.55
CA GLY A 290 -4.03 14.09 -6.55
C GLY A 290 -4.62 13.84 -7.95
N PHE A 291 -4.96 14.90 -8.68
CA PHE A 291 -5.45 14.79 -10.07
C PHE A 291 -4.44 14.10 -10.99
N ARG A 292 -3.14 14.42 -10.85
CA ARG A 292 -2.07 13.82 -11.67
C ARG A 292 -1.88 12.35 -11.37
N LEU A 293 -1.88 12.00 -10.08
CA LEU A 293 -1.77 10.64 -9.61
C LEU A 293 -2.97 9.78 -10.06
N ARG A 294 -4.21 10.25 -9.87
CA ARG A 294 -5.41 9.53 -10.30
C ARG A 294 -5.43 9.30 -11.82
N ARG A 295 -4.98 10.28 -12.62
CA ARG A 295 -4.87 10.14 -14.09
C ARG A 295 -3.92 9.02 -14.49
N LEU A 296 -2.72 9.04 -13.95
CA LEU A 296 -1.69 8.05 -14.29
C LEU A 296 -2.04 6.66 -13.75
N ARG A 297 -2.74 6.57 -12.63
CA ARG A 297 -3.23 5.27 -12.13
C ARG A 297 -4.39 4.71 -12.96
N LEU A 298 -5.29 5.57 -13.45
CA LEU A 298 -6.30 5.14 -14.42
C LEU A 298 -5.64 4.58 -15.70
N LEU A 299 -4.56 5.22 -16.16
CA LEU A 299 -3.75 4.72 -17.27
C LEU A 299 -3.06 3.39 -16.97
N ALA A 300 -2.38 3.28 -15.83
CA ALA A 300 -1.70 2.05 -15.42
C ALA A 300 -2.68 0.87 -15.39
N ARG A 301 -3.88 1.10 -14.85
CA ARG A 301 -4.95 0.10 -14.86
C ARG A 301 -5.43 -0.25 -16.27
N ARG A 302 -5.59 0.75 -17.15
CA ARG A 302 -5.97 0.48 -18.54
C ARG A 302 -4.93 -0.38 -19.26
N ILE A 303 -3.65 -0.16 -18.98
CA ILE A 303 -2.56 -0.99 -19.51
C ILE A 303 -2.71 -2.42 -18.99
N THR A 304 -2.98 -2.61 -17.70
CA THR A 304 -3.22 -3.94 -17.12
C THR A 304 -4.42 -4.66 -17.74
N GLU A 305 -5.51 -3.95 -18.03
CA GLU A 305 -6.66 -4.54 -18.75
C GLU A 305 -6.31 -5.05 -20.17
N LEU A 306 -5.23 -4.55 -20.77
CA LEU A 306 -4.78 -4.95 -22.11
C LEU A 306 -3.79 -6.12 -22.10
N GLU A 307 -3.20 -6.46 -20.95
CA GLU A 307 -2.18 -7.52 -20.80
C GLU A 307 -2.65 -8.88 -21.30
N GLY A 308 -3.92 -9.22 -21.09
CA GLY A 308 -4.47 -10.51 -21.54
C GLY A 308 -4.52 -10.68 -23.07
N ASN A 309 -4.45 -9.58 -23.83
CA ASN A 309 -4.58 -9.58 -25.30
C ASN A 309 -3.31 -9.14 -26.03
N HIS A 310 -2.32 -8.56 -25.33
CA HIS A 310 -1.13 -7.98 -25.94
C HIS A 310 0.15 -8.41 -25.18
N PRO A 311 1.24 -8.73 -25.89
CA PRO A 311 2.47 -9.18 -25.26
C PRO A 311 3.17 -8.06 -24.47
N GLU A 312 3.94 -8.44 -23.45
CA GLU A 312 4.70 -7.50 -22.61
C GLU A 312 5.69 -6.65 -23.43
N THR A 313 6.24 -7.19 -24.51
CA THR A 313 7.14 -6.43 -25.40
C THR A 313 6.47 -5.22 -26.05
N GLU A 314 5.15 -5.24 -26.20
CA GLU A 314 4.36 -4.13 -26.74
C GLU A 314 3.91 -3.15 -25.65
N LEU A 315 3.50 -3.65 -24.48
CA LEU A 315 2.98 -2.83 -23.37
C LEU A 315 4.07 -2.24 -22.46
N GLY A 316 5.25 -2.87 -22.41
CA GLY A 316 6.35 -2.51 -21.53
C GLY A 316 6.77 -1.03 -21.60
N PRO A 317 7.02 -0.45 -22.80
CA PRO A 317 7.47 0.94 -22.91
C PRO A 317 6.47 1.97 -22.34
N ILE A 318 5.17 1.79 -22.59
CA ILE A 318 4.14 2.70 -22.08
C ILE A 318 3.90 2.49 -20.58
N ARG A 319 3.99 1.25 -20.11
CA ARG A 319 3.93 0.90 -18.69
C ARG A 319 5.07 1.57 -17.91
N GLU A 320 6.30 1.44 -18.41
CA GLU A 320 7.48 2.08 -17.82
C GLU A 320 7.34 3.61 -17.79
N ALA A 321 6.90 4.22 -18.88
CA ALA A 321 6.66 5.67 -18.94
C ALA A 321 5.63 6.15 -17.91
N VAL A 322 4.54 5.41 -17.72
CA VAL A 322 3.49 5.72 -16.72
C VAL A 322 4.04 5.56 -15.30
N TYR A 323 4.70 4.45 -14.98
CA TYR A 323 5.22 4.19 -13.64
C TYR A 323 6.39 5.11 -13.26
N ALA A 324 7.32 5.40 -14.17
CA ALA A 324 8.37 6.39 -13.94
C ALA A 324 7.78 7.78 -13.64
N SER A 325 6.72 8.16 -14.35
CA SER A 325 6.01 9.42 -14.10
C SER A 325 5.25 9.39 -12.77
N LEU A 326 4.60 8.27 -12.41
CA LEU A 326 3.99 8.08 -11.10
C LEU A 326 5.02 8.28 -9.99
N SER A 327 6.18 7.62 -10.08
CA SER A 327 7.24 7.74 -9.07
C SER A 327 7.65 9.20 -8.84
N ASP A 328 7.87 9.99 -9.89
CA ASP A 328 8.22 11.41 -9.75
C ASP A 328 7.15 12.23 -9.00
N TYR A 329 5.86 11.96 -9.26
CA TYR A 329 4.77 12.62 -8.53
C TYR A 329 4.64 12.10 -7.10
N LEU A 330 4.88 10.81 -6.85
CA LEU A 330 4.82 10.23 -5.51
C LEU A 330 5.93 10.77 -4.61
N GLU A 331 7.10 11.09 -5.17
CA GLU A 331 8.15 11.83 -4.46
C GLU A 331 7.67 13.20 -3.96
N CYS A 332 6.66 13.81 -4.60
CA CYS A 332 6.11 15.08 -4.13
C CYS A 332 5.17 14.93 -2.92
N LYS A 333 4.75 13.71 -2.56
CA LYS A 333 3.97 13.44 -1.33
C LYS A 333 4.83 13.35 -0.07
N ARG A 334 6.13 13.12 -0.25
CA ARG A 334 7.09 12.91 0.83
C ARG A 334 7.35 14.23 1.56
N SER A 335 7.00 14.31 2.83
CA SER A 335 7.20 15.53 3.63
C SER A 335 8.68 15.85 3.85
N ASP A 336 9.54 14.84 3.96
CA ASP A 336 11.00 14.98 4.12
C ASP A 336 11.66 15.72 2.95
N ARG A 337 11.09 15.62 1.74
CA ARG A 337 11.50 16.40 0.57
C ARG A 337 11.43 17.92 0.81
N TYR A 338 10.53 18.35 1.68
CA TYR A 338 10.26 19.76 1.97
C TYR A 338 10.80 20.18 3.35
N ALA A 339 11.73 19.42 3.94
CA ALA A 339 12.33 19.73 5.24
C ALA A 339 12.90 21.16 5.33
N ALA A 340 13.37 21.72 4.21
CA ALA A 340 13.86 23.10 4.14
C ALA A 340 12.78 24.17 4.43
N LEU A 341 11.49 23.82 4.32
CA LEU A 341 10.37 24.71 4.65
C LEU A 341 10.05 24.75 6.15
N LEU A 342 10.69 23.92 6.97
CA LEU A 342 10.43 23.86 8.42
C LEU A 342 10.48 25.24 9.12
N PRO A 343 11.44 26.14 8.83
CA PRO A 343 11.44 27.48 9.41
C PRO A 343 10.22 28.30 9.02
N ASP A 344 9.81 28.23 7.74
CA ASP A 344 8.64 28.94 7.23
C ASP A 344 7.35 28.39 7.87
N VAL A 345 7.23 27.06 7.99
CA VAL A 345 6.08 26.38 8.65
C VAL A 345 5.99 26.76 10.13
N SER A 346 7.12 26.82 10.82
CA SER A 346 7.16 27.14 12.26
C SER A 346 6.86 28.61 12.56
N ALA A 347 7.07 29.50 11.59
CA ALA A 347 6.92 30.95 11.74
C ALA A 347 5.63 31.50 11.10
N VAL A 348 4.68 30.64 10.70
CA VAL A 348 3.38 31.08 10.14
C VAL A 348 2.52 31.71 11.23
N ASP A 349 2.77 32.98 11.54
CA ASP A 349 1.91 33.79 12.42
C ASP A 349 0.92 34.68 11.64
N GLY A 350 1.10 34.79 10.30
CA GLY A 350 0.36 35.67 9.39
C GLY A 350 -0.20 34.99 8.13
N ASP A 351 -0.10 35.63 6.97
CA ASP A 351 -0.55 35.11 5.67
C ASP A 351 0.36 33.97 5.17
N ALA A 352 -0.24 32.84 4.79
CA ALA A 352 0.46 31.67 4.26
C ALA A 352 0.88 31.81 2.78
N ALA A 353 0.59 32.94 2.11
CA ALA A 353 0.89 33.14 0.69
C ALA A 353 2.36 32.88 0.32
N ALA A 354 3.31 33.42 1.09
CA ALA A 354 4.74 33.21 0.83
C ALA A 354 5.17 31.74 1.03
N LEU A 355 4.60 31.06 2.03
CA LEU A 355 4.82 29.63 2.25
C LEU A 355 4.26 28.80 1.09
N LEU A 356 3.06 29.13 0.61
CA LEU A 356 2.45 28.47 -0.56
C LEU A 356 3.29 28.69 -1.82
N GLU A 357 3.81 29.90 -2.05
CA GLU A 357 4.69 30.18 -3.20
C GLU A 357 5.98 29.35 -3.17
N ARG A 358 6.65 29.28 -2.00
CA ARG A 358 7.83 28.43 -1.82
C ARG A 358 7.50 26.95 -2.00
N LEU A 359 6.38 26.48 -1.43
CA LEU A 359 5.93 25.11 -1.62
C LEU A 359 5.66 24.80 -3.09
N GLY A 360 4.93 25.65 -3.81
CA GLY A 360 4.65 25.48 -5.23
C GLY A 360 5.92 25.44 -6.08
N THR A 361 6.90 26.28 -5.74
CA THR A 361 8.23 26.29 -6.36
C THR A 361 9.01 25.00 -6.07
N ALA A 362 8.86 24.42 -4.86
CA ALA A 362 9.51 23.17 -4.49
C ALA A 362 8.84 21.94 -5.14
N MET A 363 7.51 21.94 -5.29
CA MET A 363 6.74 20.84 -5.90
C MET A 363 6.99 20.72 -7.41
N ARG A 364 7.17 21.84 -8.12
CA ARG A 364 7.47 21.88 -9.57
C ARG A 364 6.54 21.01 -10.43
N LEU A 365 5.25 20.89 -10.08
CA LEU A 365 4.33 19.97 -10.75
C LEU A 365 4.18 20.22 -12.25
N ARG A 366 4.35 21.46 -12.71
CA ARG A 366 4.29 21.82 -14.15
C ARG A 366 5.50 21.30 -14.93
N ASP A 367 6.67 21.25 -14.31
CA ASP A 367 7.87 20.66 -14.91
C ASP A 367 7.68 19.14 -15.02
N LEU A 368 7.12 18.52 -13.98
CA LEU A 368 6.76 17.10 -13.99
C LEU A 368 5.68 16.79 -15.04
N ASP A 369 4.70 17.68 -15.26
CA ASP A 369 3.72 17.53 -16.34
C ASP A 369 4.42 17.49 -17.71
N THR A 370 5.41 18.36 -17.92
CA THR A 370 6.18 18.43 -19.18
C THR A 370 7.05 17.20 -19.37
N ALA A 371 7.71 16.73 -18.31
CA ALA A 371 8.49 15.49 -18.34
C ALA A 371 7.58 14.27 -18.62
N THR A 372 6.40 14.23 -18.01
CA THR A 372 5.38 13.19 -18.24
C THR A 372 4.90 13.20 -19.69
N ASP A 373 4.54 14.37 -20.24
CA ASP A 373 4.12 14.48 -21.65
C ASP A 373 5.24 14.02 -22.59
N THR A 374 6.51 14.29 -22.26
CA THR A 374 7.68 13.84 -23.03
C THR A 374 7.81 12.32 -23.03
N ARG A 375 7.75 11.68 -21.85
CA ARG A 375 7.83 10.22 -21.72
C ARG A 375 6.67 9.52 -22.41
N LEU A 376 5.45 10.01 -22.21
CA LEU A 376 4.25 9.43 -22.83
C LEU A 376 4.28 9.59 -24.35
N ALA A 377 4.66 10.74 -24.89
CA ALA A 377 4.79 10.95 -26.33
C ALA A 377 5.80 9.97 -26.96
N ALA A 378 6.96 9.78 -26.33
CA ALA A 378 7.97 8.82 -26.77
C ALA A 378 7.42 7.38 -26.75
N ALA A 379 6.74 6.98 -25.66
CA ALA A 379 6.13 5.66 -25.57
C ALA A 379 5.05 5.44 -26.63
N PHE A 380 4.15 6.41 -26.85
CA PHE A 380 3.11 6.32 -27.88
C PHE A 380 3.67 6.18 -29.29
N ALA A 381 4.91 6.62 -29.56
CA ALA A 381 5.54 6.48 -30.86
C ALA A 381 5.70 5.01 -31.30
N GLY A 382 6.01 4.12 -30.34
CA GLY A 382 6.27 2.70 -30.59
C GLY A 382 5.04 1.77 -30.51
N LEU A 383 3.88 2.27 -30.08
CA LEU A 383 2.68 1.43 -29.89
C LEU A 383 1.93 1.17 -31.20
N SER A 384 1.38 -0.04 -31.35
CA SER A 384 0.40 -0.34 -32.38
C SER A 384 -0.87 0.49 -32.19
N ARG A 385 -1.69 0.59 -33.24
CA ARG A 385 -2.96 1.31 -33.18
C ARG A 385 -3.94 0.71 -32.17
N GLU A 386 -3.93 -0.61 -32.01
CA GLU A 386 -4.85 -1.36 -31.14
C GLU A 386 -4.57 -1.09 -29.66
N VAL A 387 -3.29 -0.94 -29.28
CA VAL A 387 -2.89 -0.56 -27.91
C VAL A 387 -2.97 0.95 -27.71
N LYS A 388 -2.54 1.74 -28.69
CA LYS A 388 -2.47 3.21 -28.60
C LYS A 388 -3.84 3.85 -28.39
N ARG A 389 -4.86 3.43 -29.16
CA ARG A 389 -6.21 4.00 -29.11
C ARG A 389 -6.84 3.94 -27.72
N PRO A 390 -7.00 2.77 -27.06
CA PRO A 390 -7.65 2.69 -25.75
C PRO A 390 -6.88 3.44 -24.66
N ILE A 391 -5.55 3.46 -24.71
CA ILE A 391 -4.72 4.21 -23.75
C ILE A 391 -4.89 5.72 -23.95
N LEU A 392 -4.84 6.21 -25.20
CA LEU A 392 -5.00 7.63 -25.51
C LEU A 392 -6.41 8.13 -25.16
N LEU A 393 -7.44 7.33 -25.46
CA LEU A 393 -8.82 7.60 -25.05
C LEU A 393 -8.95 7.71 -23.53
N THR A 394 -8.31 6.81 -22.79
CA THR A 394 -8.32 6.84 -21.32
C THR A 394 -7.57 8.07 -20.79
N TYR A 395 -6.42 8.41 -21.38
CA TYR A 395 -5.62 9.57 -20.97
C TYR A 395 -6.38 10.88 -21.15
N LEU A 396 -6.98 11.09 -22.33
CA LEU A 396 -7.71 12.29 -22.68
C LEU A 396 -9.11 12.31 -22.06
N GLY A 397 -9.71 11.15 -21.81
CA GLY A 397 -10.99 11.00 -21.14
C GLY A 397 -10.93 11.20 -19.63
N PHE A 398 -9.74 11.19 -19.02
CA PHE A 398 -9.56 11.30 -17.57
C PHE A 398 -10.37 12.42 -16.90
N PRO A 399 -10.41 13.67 -17.42
CA PRO A 399 -11.21 14.73 -16.81
C PRO A 399 -12.69 14.36 -16.62
N TYR A 400 -13.28 13.60 -17.55
CA TYR A 400 -14.67 13.14 -17.45
C TYR A 400 -14.83 12.07 -16.36
N TYR A 401 -13.90 11.11 -16.30
CA TYR A 401 -13.88 10.11 -15.23
C TYR A 401 -13.71 10.77 -13.86
N ASP A 402 -12.81 11.75 -13.74
CA ASP A 402 -12.54 12.43 -12.47
C ASP A 402 -13.75 13.22 -11.97
N VAL A 403 -14.47 13.91 -12.86
CA VAL A 403 -15.73 14.60 -12.50
C VAL A 403 -16.77 13.61 -11.98
N ALA A 404 -16.90 12.44 -12.61
CA ALA A 404 -17.88 11.44 -12.21
C ALA A 404 -17.50 10.69 -10.92
N THR A 405 -16.21 10.50 -10.66
CA THR A 405 -15.73 9.59 -9.60
C THR A 405 -15.22 10.31 -8.36
N LEU A 406 -14.60 11.49 -8.46
CA LEU A 406 -14.05 12.21 -7.31
C LEU A 406 -15.09 12.45 -6.19
N PRO A 407 -16.35 12.85 -6.48
CA PRO A 407 -17.39 13.00 -5.45
C PRO A 407 -17.70 11.71 -4.67
N LEU A 408 -17.47 10.55 -5.30
CA LEU A 408 -17.73 9.25 -4.69
C LEU A 408 -16.58 8.76 -3.81
N LEU A 409 -15.43 9.46 -3.79
CA LEU A 409 -14.25 9.07 -3.00
C LEU A 409 -14.29 9.58 -1.55
N GLN A 410 -15.24 10.46 -1.17
CA GLN A 410 -15.48 10.99 0.19
C GLN A 410 -14.22 11.26 1.05
N GLY A 411 -13.19 11.90 0.48
CA GLY A 411 -12.00 12.32 1.26
C GLY A 411 -11.04 11.20 1.69
N GLU A 412 -11.29 9.93 1.35
CA GLU A 412 -10.45 8.80 1.78
C GLU A 412 -9.10 8.70 1.07
N GLY A 413 -8.70 9.72 0.31
CA GLY A 413 -7.43 9.72 -0.42
C GLY A 413 -7.24 8.40 -1.15
N LEU A 414 -8.27 7.95 -1.90
CA LEU A 414 -8.22 6.75 -2.72
C LEU A 414 -7.29 7.00 -3.90
N ASP A 415 -6.03 7.10 -3.52
CA ASP A 415 -4.88 6.99 -4.36
C ASP A 415 -4.80 5.57 -4.93
N GLU A 416 -5.52 4.60 -4.41
CA GLU A 416 -5.45 3.23 -4.91
C GLU A 416 -6.82 2.66 -5.27
N PHE A 417 -6.89 2.10 -6.48
CA PHE A 417 -8.08 1.48 -7.07
C PHE A 417 -7.94 -0.04 -7.18
N ASP A 418 -6.99 -0.62 -6.45
CA ASP A 418 -6.81 -2.06 -6.37
C ASP A 418 -7.34 -2.54 -5.01
N PRO A 419 -8.26 -3.52 -5.00
CA PRO A 419 -8.79 -4.07 -3.77
C PRO A 419 -7.66 -4.75 -2.99
N ILE A 420 -7.66 -4.57 -1.68
CA ILE A 420 -6.76 -5.30 -0.80
C ILE A 420 -7.38 -6.67 -0.58
N LYS A 421 -6.66 -7.72 -0.99
CA LYS A 421 -7.01 -9.11 -0.67
C LYS A 421 -6.57 -9.42 0.75
N VAL A 422 -7.25 -10.35 1.41
CA VAL A 422 -6.84 -10.89 2.71
C VAL A 422 -6.48 -12.35 2.50
N ASP A 423 -5.41 -12.80 3.15
CA ASP A 423 -5.00 -14.20 3.18
C ASP A 423 -4.71 -14.62 4.62
N ARG A 424 -4.99 -15.90 4.92
CA ARG A 424 -4.72 -16.52 6.20
C ARG A 424 -3.62 -17.57 6.06
N ILE A 425 -2.74 -17.62 7.06
CA ILE A 425 -1.82 -18.73 7.30
C ILE A 425 -2.27 -19.43 8.57
N ALA A 426 -2.88 -20.60 8.42
CA ALA A 426 -3.33 -21.47 9.50
C ALA A 426 -3.01 -22.94 9.19
N PRO A 427 -2.83 -23.80 10.22
CA PRO A 427 -2.70 -25.25 10.02
C PRO A 427 -3.86 -25.85 9.22
N ASP A 428 -5.08 -25.35 9.44
CA ASP A 428 -6.29 -25.83 8.76
C ASP A 428 -6.30 -25.54 7.25
N ASP A 429 -5.52 -24.56 6.80
CA ASP A 429 -5.41 -24.16 5.40
C ASP A 429 -4.23 -24.87 4.69
N ALA A 430 -3.36 -25.59 5.43
CA ALA A 430 -2.11 -26.19 4.95
C ALA A 430 -2.15 -27.72 5.02
N THR A 431 -2.96 -28.31 4.15
CA THR A 431 -3.35 -29.74 4.24
C THR A 431 -2.54 -30.67 3.33
N THR A 432 -1.50 -30.18 2.64
CA THR A 432 -0.75 -31.01 1.68
C THR A 432 -0.06 -32.20 2.33
N ILE A 433 0.49 -32.03 3.54
CA ILE A 433 1.17 -33.12 4.27
C ILE A 433 0.16 -33.91 5.12
N ARG A 434 -0.67 -33.22 5.91
CA ARG A 434 -1.65 -33.84 6.80
C ARG A 434 -2.98 -33.09 6.79
N SER A 435 -4.07 -33.85 6.76
CA SER A 435 -5.40 -33.37 7.12
C SER A 435 -5.62 -33.46 8.64
N GLY A 436 -6.35 -32.51 9.23
CA GLY A 436 -6.67 -32.49 10.67
C GLY A 436 -6.16 -31.27 11.44
N GLY A 437 -5.61 -30.29 10.73
CA GLY A 437 -5.39 -28.95 11.28
C GLY A 437 -4.39 -28.89 12.43
N ALA A 438 -4.62 -27.95 13.34
CA ALA A 438 -3.74 -27.72 14.48
C ALA A 438 -3.60 -28.96 15.38
N GLU A 439 -4.65 -29.77 15.54
CA GLU A 439 -4.64 -30.96 16.39
C GLU A 439 -3.75 -32.09 15.86
N ALA A 440 -3.70 -32.25 14.54
CA ALA A 440 -2.90 -33.27 13.88
C ALA A 440 -1.40 -32.92 13.81
N THR A 441 -1.06 -31.64 13.98
CA THR A 441 0.27 -31.10 13.68
C THR A 441 0.95 -30.49 14.90
N LEU A 442 0.28 -29.60 15.62
CA LEU A 442 0.84 -28.80 16.71
C LEU A 442 0.75 -29.51 18.06
N LYS A 443 1.78 -29.36 18.89
CA LYS A 443 1.83 -29.86 20.28
C LYS A 443 1.61 -28.76 21.31
N GLY A 444 1.86 -27.49 20.96
CA GLY A 444 1.62 -26.34 21.83
C GLY A 444 0.17 -26.04 22.17
N ILE A 445 -0.81 -26.63 21.45
CA ILE A 445 -2.25 -26.49 21.73
C ILE A 445 -2.68 -27.17 23.05
N GLN A 446 -1.85 -28.07 23.60
CA GLN A 446 -2.06 -28.66 24.92
C GLN A 446 -1.65 -27.63 26.00
N PHE A 447 -2.41 -27.57 27.11
CA PHE A 447 -2.25 -26.56 28.18
C PHE A 447 -2.44 -25.09 27.73
N ASN A 448 -3.62 -24.73 27.21
CA ASN A 448 -4.00 -23.34 26.91
C ASN A 448 -2.97 -22.57 26.06
N SER A 449 -2.39 -23.21 25.04
CA SER A 449 -1.45 -22.57 24.10
C SER A 449 -0.03 -22.34 24.65
N PHE A 450 0.29 -22.86 25.84
CA PHE A 450 1.62 -22.71 26.47
C PHE A 450 2.41 -24.02 26.61
N GLY A 451 1.87 -25.16 26.22
CA GLY A 451 2.51 -26.47 26.40
C GLY A 451 3.89 -26.58 25.74
N ALA A 452 4.10 -25.90 24.61
CA ALA A 452 5.38 -25.87 23.92
C ALA A 452 6.49 -25.19 24.74
N PHE A 453 6.18 -24.22 25.63
CA PHE A 453 7.22 -23.55 26.41
C PHE A 453 7.88 -24.44 27.46
N PHE A 454 7.25 -25.56 27.84
CA PHE A 454 7.76 -26.46 28.87
C PHE A 454 8.55 -27.66 28.33
N SER A 455 8.55 -27.89 27.00
CA SER A 455 9.26 -29.01 26.37
C SER A 455 10.04 -28.56 25.14
N ARG A 456 11.35 -28.82 25.12
CA ARG A 456 12.20 -28.56 23.95
C ARG A 456 11.68 -29.27 22.70
N ALA A 457 11.27 -30.54 22.85
CA ALA A 457 10.71 -31.31 21.74
C ALA A 457 9.42 -30.70 21.19
N TYR A 458 8.57 -30.09 22.03
CA TYR A 458 7.35 -29.43 21.56
C TYR A 458 7.65 -28.11 20.85
N ARG A 459 8.64 -27.33 21.30
CA ARG A 459 9.08 -26.13 20.56
C ARG A 459 9.63 -26.47 19.19
N GLU A 460 10.50 -27.48 19.12
CA GLU A 460 11.09 -27.90 17.84
C GLU A 460 10.02 -28.47 16.90
N ASN A 461 9.03 -29.20 17.42
CA ASN A 461 7.87 -29.68 16.66
C ASN A 461 7.06 -28.52 16.06
N ASP A 462 6.59 -27.59 16.90
CA ASP A 462 5.74 -26.48 16.46
C ASP A 462 6.50 -25.54 15.52
N TYR A 463 7.81 -25.33 15.76
CA TYR A 463 8.68 -24.57 14.87
C TYR A 463 8.77 -25.20 13.47
N LEU A 464 9.01 -26.51 13.40
CA LEU A 464 9.10 -27.21 12.12
C LEU A 464 7.78 -27.14 11.35
N TRP A 465 6.65 -27.41 12.00
CA TRP A 465 5.33 -27.29 11.38
C TRP A 465 5.00 -25.87 10.95
N GLY A 466 5.37 -24.87 11.74
CA GLY A 466 5.23 -23.46 11.36
C GLY A 466 5.95 -23.13 10.05
N ARG A 467 7.19 -23.63 9.88
CA ARG A 467 7.94 -23.48 8.62
C ARG A 467 7.25 -24.16 7.44
N LEU A 468 6.76 -25.38 7.63
CA LEU A 468 6.09 -26.16 6.58
C LEU A 468 4.77 -25.52 6.15
N HIS A 469 3.89 -25.17 7.09
CA HIS A 469 2.62 -24.50 6.81
C HIS A 469 2.84 -23.12 6.17
N GLY A 470 3.82 -22.36 6.67
CA GLY A 470 4.21 -21.08 6.10
C GLY A 470 4.62 -21.22 4.63
N ALA A 471 5.49 -22.18 4.31
CA ALA A 471 5.91 -22.44 2.94
C ALA A 471 4.74 -22.82 2.03
N GLU A 472 3.88 -23.74 2.47
CA GLU A 472 2.70 -24.17 1.71
C GLU A 472 1.79 -22.99 1.38
N ARG A 473 1.41 -22.21 2.40
CA ARG A 473 0.49 -21.09 2.24
C ARG A 473 1.09 -19.97 1.40
N MET A 474 2.38 -19.67 1.56
CA MET A 474 3.05 -18.69 0.71
C MET A 474 3.07 -19.11 -0.76
N ILE A 475 3.30 -20.39 -1.05
CA ILE A 475 3.21 -20.92 -2.42
C ILE A 475 1.79 -20.73 -2.96
N ASP A 476 0.76 -21.10 -2.20
CA ASP A 476 -0.63 -20.97 -2.64
C ASP A 476 -1.05 -19.51 -2.86
N ILE A 477 -0.59 -18.60 -2.00
CA ILE A 477 -0.82 -17.16 -2.15
C ILE A 477 -0.21 -16.68 -3.46
N VAL A 478 1.04 -17.04 -3.77
CA VAL A 478 1.70 -16.66 -5.03
C VAL A 478 0.97 -17.27 -6.23
N LEU A 479 0.55 -18.54 -6.16
CA LEU A 479 -0.19 -19.18 -7.25
C LEU A 479 -1.55 -18.53 -7.51
N SER A 480 -2.19 -17.97 -6.48
CA SER A 480 -3.45 -17.23 -6.63
C SER A 480 -3.31 -15.87 -7.33
N THR A 481 -2.09 -15.48 -7.71
CA THR A 481 -1.83 -14.29 -8.56
C THR A 481 -1.89 -14.59 -10.05
N LEU A 482 -1.94 -15.87 -10.45
CA LEU A 482 -2.12 -16.26 -11.84
C LEU A 482 -3.52 -15.84 -12.35
N ASP A 483 -3.57 -15.41 -13.60
CA ASP A 483 -4.84 -15.12 -14.27
C ASP A 483 -5.73 -16.37 -14.34
N THR A 484 -7.05 -16.18 -14.36
CA THR A 484 -8.03 -17.29 -14.30
C THR A 484 -7.91 -18.31 -15.44
N ASP A 485 -7.35 -17.90 -16.57
CA ASP A 485 -7.09 -18.71 -17.76
C ASP A 485 -5.70 -19.37 -17.74
N GLN A 486 -4.80 -18.91 -16.88
CA GLN A 486 -3.47 -19.48 -16.70
C GLN A 486 -3.50 -20.57 -15.61
N ARG A 487 -3.10 -21.78 -15.99
CA ARG A 487 -2.90 -22.88 -15.04
C ARG A 487 -1.54 -23.51 -15.24
N LEU A 488 -0.88 -23.82 -14.12
CA LEU A 488 0.32 -24.63 -14.17
C LEU A 488 0.00 -26.03 -14.70
N LYS A 489 1.00 -26.64 -15.34
CA LYS A 489 0.90 -28.03 -15.80
C LYS A 489 0.49 -28.96 -14.64
N PRO A 490 -0.29 -30.03 -14.90
CA PRO A 490 -0.65 -31.01 -13.88
C PRO A 490 0.56 -31.48 -13.07
N GLY A 491 0.43 -31.56 -11.74
CA GLY A 491 1.48 -31.99 -10.82
C GLY A 491 2.57 -30.96 -10.52
N ARG A 492 2.66 -29.83 -11.25
CA ARG A 492 3.72 -28.83 -11.02
C ARG A 492 3.63 -28.18 -9.64
N THR A 493 2.42 -27.83 -9.19
CA THR A 493 2.20 -27.28 -7.85
C THR A 493 2.65 -28.24 -6.75
N ALA A 494 2.28 -29.52 -6.86
CA ALA A 494 2.69 -30.54 -5.91
C ALA A 494 4.22 -30.71 -5.88
N ALA A 495 4.87 -30.68 -7.05
CA ALA A 495 6.33 -30.77 -7.14
C ALA A 495 7.03 -29.56 -6.48
N ILE A 496 6.48 -28.34 -6.63
CA ILE A 496 7.02 -27.13 -5.99
C ILE A 496 6.88 -27.23 -4.47
N LYS A 497 5.69 -27.60 -3.96
CA LYS A 497 5.45 -27.79 -2.52
C LYS A 497 6.39 -28.86 -1.94
N ARG A 498 6.49 -30.02 -2.59
CA ARG A 498 7.40 -31.10 -2.20
C ARG A 498 8.85 -30.64 -2.11
N ALA A 499 9.35 -29.92 -3.13
CA ALA A 499 10.71 -29.42 -3.12
C ALA A 499 10.96 -28.45 -1.96
N ALA A 500 10.01 -27.55 -1.66
CA ALA A 500 10.10 -26.64 -0.54
C ALA A 500 10.11 -27.38 0.82
N PHE A 501 9.25 -28.39 0.99
CA PHE A 501 9.21 -29.17 2.22
C PHE A 501 10.51 -29.94 2.47
N LEU A 502 11.04 -30.62 1.44
CA LEU A 502 12.29 -31.34 1.55
C LEU A 502 13.47 -30.40 1.87
N ALA A 503 13.53 -29.23 1.24
CA ALA A 503 14.56 -28.24 1.54
C ALA A 503 14.50 -27.76 3.00
N ILE A 504 13.30 -27.54 3.55
CA ILE A 504 13.12 -27.19 4.97
C ILE A 504 13.60 -28.33 5.88
N LEU A 505 13.26 -29.59 5.55
CA LEU A 505 13.70 -30.74 6.33
C LEU A 505 15.21 -30.93 6.27
N ASP A 506 15.84 -30.72 5.11
CA ASP A 506 17.29 -30.81 4.95
C ASP A 506 18.02 -29.71 5.75
N GLU A 507 17.48 -28.48 5.77
CA GLU A 507 18.08 -27.37 6.51
C GLU A 507 18.01 -27.56 8.03
N GLU A 508 16.92 -28.14 8.53
CA GLU A 508 16.62 -28.18 9.97
C GLU A 508 17.01 -29.49 10.66
N ALA A 509 17.33 -30.55 9.90
CA ALA A 509 17.63 -31.88 10.45
C ALA A 509 18.73 -31.86 11.52
N ASP A 510 19.81 -31.13 11.28
CA ASP A 510 20.95 -31.07 12.20
C ASP A 510 20.73 -30.08 13.37
N ARG A 511 19.69 -29.25 13.28
CA ARG A 511 19.38 -28.19 14.27
C ARG A 511 18.33 -28.67 15.28
N LEU A 512 17.32 -29.39 14.82
CA LEU A 512 16.16 -29.82 15.61
C LEU A 512 16.33 -31.25 16.17
N THR A 513 17.29 -31.38 17.09
CA THR A 513 17.75 -32.67 17.64
C THR A 513 16.76 -33.40 18.56
N ALA A 514 15.69 -32.75 19.03
CA ALA A 514 14.73 -33.32 19.97
C ALA A 514 13.52 -34.01 19.31
N ILE A 515 13.43 -33.99 17.98
CA ILE A 515 12.30 -34.55 17.20
C ILE A 515 12.73 -35.46 16.02
N PRO A 516 13.76 -36.33 16.15
CA PRO A 516 14.28 -37.09 15.01
C PRO A 516 13.22 -38.00 14.34
N GLY A 517 12.33 -38.60 15.13
CA GLY A 517 11.25 -39.45 14.59
C GLY A 517 10.23 -38.68 13.74
N LEU A 518 10.08 -37.36 13.94
CA LEU A 518 9.20 -36.54 13.12
C LEU A 518 9.79 -36.34 11.72
N PHE A 519 11.09 -36.12 11.59
CA PHE A 519 11.76 -35.99 10.29
C PHE A 519 11.59 -37.26 9.43
N GLU A 520 11.83 -38.43 10.01
CA GLU A 520 11.64 -39.72 9.34
C GLU A 520 10.19 -39.92 8.87
N THR A 521 9.24 -39.52 9.70
CA THR A 521 7.81 -39.61 9.38
C THR A 521 7.45 -38.66 8.23
N LEU A 522 7.87 -37.39 8.32
CA LEU A 522 7.57 -36.37 7.31
C LEU A 522 8.20 -36.69 5.96
N ARG A 523 9.46 -37.14 5.92
CA ARG A 523 10.11 -37.55 4.65
C ARG A 523 9.31 -38.66 3.95
N ARG A 524 8.74 -39.60 4.72
CA ARG A 524 7.90 -40.67 4.17
C ARG A 524 6.55 -40.16 3.68
N GLU A 525 5.91 -39.24 4.41
CA GLU A 525 4.62 -38.65 4.03
C GLU A 525 4.73 -37.77 2.77
N ILE A 526 5.84 -37.04 2.63
CA ILE A 526 6.10 -36.15 1.49
C ILE A 526 6.50 -36.96 0.24
N GLY A 527 7.11 -38.12 0.43
CA GLY A 527 7.66 -38.99 -0.62
C GLY A 527 9.00 -38.51 -1.14
#